data_AF-A0A962CHY4-F1
#
_entry.id   AF-A0A962CHY4-F1
#
_cell.length_a   1.000
_cell.length_b   1.000
_cell.length_c   1.000
_cell.angle_alpha   90.00
_cell.angle_beta   90.00
_cell.angle_gamma   90.00
#
_symmetry.space_group_name_H-M   'P 1'
#
loop_
_entity.id
_entity.type
_entity.pdbx_description
1 polymer ?
#
loop_
_entity_poly.entity_id
_entity_poly.type
_entity_poly.pdbx_seq_one_letter_code
_entity_poly.pdbx_strand_id
1 'polypeptide(L)' 'TTVRAVKTPDRGLTMSQVEKRFGAPEAKLPPAGGDTPLHPTINRWKYNGFTVYFERNIVLHSVRDDA' A
#
# COMPACT_ATOMS: atom_id res chain seq x y z
N THR A 1 23.00 -11.62 11.46
CA THR A 1 21.65 -11.77 10.90
C THR A 1 21.49 -10.82 9.75
N THR A 2 21.34 -11.32 8.52
CA THR A 2 21.12 -10.45 7.35
C THR A 2 19.68 -9.96 7.39
N VAL A 3 19.46 -8.69 7.72
CA VAL A 3 18.16 -8.04 7.50
C VAL A 3 17.86 -8.10 6.00
N ARG A 4 16.84 -8.87 5.60
CA ARG A 4 16.36 -8.87 4.21
C ARG A 4 15.63 -7.56 3.99
N ALA A 5 16.21 -6.67 3.19
CA ALA A 5 15.52 -5.47 2.75
C ALA A 5 14.28 -5.85 1.92
N VAL A 6 13.08 -5.58 2.44
CA VAL A 6 11.83 -5.79 1.72
C VAL A 6 11.64 -4.66 0.71
N LYS A 7 11.56 -5.00 -0.59
CA LYS A 7 11.22 -4.02 -1.63
C LYS A 7 9.76 -3.61 -1.46
N THR A 8 9.52 -2.30 -1.52
CA THR A 8 8.19 -1.71 -1.41
C THR A 8 7.85 -0.92 -2.67
N PRO A 9 6.56 -0.78 -3.03
CA PRO A 9 6.15 0.09 -4.13
C PRO A 9 6.59 1.54 -3.90
N ASP A 10 7.06 2.17 -4.98
CA ASP A 10 7.33 3.60 -5.03
C ASP A 10 6.02 4.42 -5.03
N ARG A 11 6.11 5.63 -4.49
CA ARG A 11 5.01 6.61 -4.52
C ARG A 11 4.59 6.90 -5.96
N GLY A 12 3.28 7.07 -6.19
CA GLY A 12 2.74 7.40 -7.50
C GLY A 12 2.36 6.22 -8.38
N LEU A 13 2.73 4.98 -8.02
CA LEU A 13 2.25 3.78 -8.73
C LEU A 13 0.75 3.60 -8.56
N THR A 14 0.07 3.10 -9.58
CA THR A 14 -1.35 2.72 -9.47
C THR A 14 -1.50 1.37 -8.76
N MET A 15 -2.65 1.10 -8.15
CA MET A 15 -2.97 -0.23 -7.60
C MET A 15 -2.71 -1.37 -8.58
N SER A 16 -3.08 -1.21 -9.86
CA SER A 16 -2.83 -2.22 -10.89
C SER A 16 -1.35 -2.41 -11.18
N GLN A 17 -0.56 -1.33 -11.18
CA GLN A 17 0.90 -1.42 -11.33
C GLN A 17 1.55 -2.11 -10.12
N VAL A 18 1.05 -1.86 -8.91
CA VAL A 18 1.50 -2.56 -7.70
C VAL A 18 1.18 -4.04 -7.79
N GLU A 19 -0.07 -4.40 -8.10
CA GLU A 19 -0.49 -5.80 -8.21
C GLU A 19 0.31 -6.56 -9.30
N LYS A 20 0.59 -5.91 -10.43
CA LYS A 20 1.43 -6.48 -11.50
C LYS A 20 2.88 -6.73 -11.08
N ARG A 21 3.45 -5.89 -10.21
CA ARG A 21 4.87 -5.96 -9.81
C ARG A 21 5.11 -6.80 -8.55
N PHE A 22 4.17 -6.76 -7.61
CA PHE A 22 4.30 -7.38 -6.29
C PHE A 22 3.35 -8.56 -6.08
N GLY A 23 2.44 -8.80 -7.02
CA GLY A 23 1.39 -9.81 -6.90
C GLY A 23 0.17 -9.30 -6.14
N ALA A 24 -0.79 -10.20 -5.93
CA ALA A 24 -1.96 -9.93 -5.11
C ALA A 24 -1.56 -9.68 -3.65
N PRO A 25 -2.17 -8.71 -2.97
CA PRO A 25 -1.93 -8.50 -1.54
C PRO A 25 -2.47 -9.67 -0.72
N GLU A 26 -1.88 -9.90 0.46
CA GLU A 26 -2.37 -10.88 1.44
C GLU A 26 -3.76 -10.49 1.98
N ALA A 27 -3.98 -9.18 2.17
CA ALA A 27 -5.27 -8.65 2.57
C ALA A 27 -5.50 -7.24 2.03
N LYS A 28 -6.75 -6.96 1.63
CA LYS A 28 -7.25 -5.60 1.38
C LYS A 28 -7.99 -5.14 2.63
N LEU A 29 -7.33 -4.35 3.46
CA LEU A 29 -7.89 -3.88 4.73
C LEU A 29 -9.01 -2.87 4.47
N PRO A 30 -9.93 -2.65 5.44
CA PRO A 30 -10.97 -1.65 5.30
C PRO A 30 -10.37 -0.29 4.91
N PRO A 31 -10.94 0.41 3.92
CA PRO A 31 -10.49 1.76 3.60
C PRO A 31 -10.78 2.71 4.78
N ALA A 32 -10.07 3.83 4.82
CA ALA A 32 -10.35 4.94 5.74
C ALA A 32 -10.66 6.21 4.94
N GLY A 33 -11.39 7.15 5.54
CA GLY A 33 -11.82 8.38 4.87
C GLY A 33 -12.83 8.12 3.73
N GLY A 34 -13.02 9.11 2.87
CA GLY A 34 -14.03 9.11 1.82
C GLY A 34 -15.39 9.67 2.24
N ASP A 35 -15.52 10.14 3.48
CA ASP A 35 -16.73 10.80 4.00
C ASP A 35 -16.97 12.18 3.38
N THR A 36 -15.93 12.87 2.91
CA THR A 36 -16.05 14.18 2.26
C THR A 36 -15.08 14.31 1.08
N PRO A 37 -15.30 15.24 0.12
CA PRO A 37 -14.36 15.47 -0.98
C PRO A 37 -12.96 15.89 -0.53
N LEU A 38 -12.85 16.54 0.64
CA LEU A 38 -11.58 16.97 1.24
C LEU A 38 -10.90 15.86 2.06
N HIS A 39 -11.60 14.77 2.36
CA HIS A 39 -11.07 13.61 3.06
C HIS A 39 -11.03 12.41 2.11
N PRO A 40 -9.98 12.30 1.27
CA PRO A 40 -9.94 11.26 0.25
C PRO A 40 -9.90 9.86 0.86
N THR A 41 -10.46 8.89 0.13
CA THR A 41 -10.41 7.49 0.54
C THR A 41 -8.97 6.97 0.51
N ILE A 42 -8.53 6.41 1.63
CA ILE A 42 -7.25 5.74 1.79
C ILE A 42 -7.47 4.23 1.79
N ASN A 43 -7.06 3.58 0.71
CA ASN A 43 -7.05 2.12 0.62
C ASN A 43 -5.76 1.56 1.22
N ARG A 44 -5.86 0.41 1.88
CA ARG A 44 -4.75 -0.19 2.61
C ARG A 44 -4.59 -1.65 2.21
N TRP A 45 -3.47 -1.98 1.58
CA TRP A 45 -3.17 -3.35 1.15
C TRP A 45 -2.00 -3.90 1.95
N LYS A 46 -2.19 -5.05 2.57
CA LYS A 46 -1.17 -5.77 3.32
C LYS A 46 -0.45 -6.75 2.41
N TYR A 47 0.87 -6.70 2.43
CA TYR A 47 1.77 -7.68 1.84
C TYR A 47 2.66 -8.26 2.94
N ASN A 48 3.33 -9.38 2.63
CA ASN A 48 4.24 -9.99 3.58
C ASN A 48 5.43 -9.05 3.84
N GLY A 49 5.50 -8.50 5.06
CA GLY A 49 6.56 -7.60 5.52
C GLY A 49 6.34 -6.10 5.27
N PHE A 50 5.24 -5.69 4.62
CA PHE A 50 4.90 -4.26 4.46
C PHE A 50 3.41 -4.00 4.16
N THR A 51 2.96 -2.79 4.46
CA THR A 51 1.61 -2.30 4.12
C THR A 51 1.72 -1.11 3.18
N VAL A 52 0.92 -1.12 2.10
CA VAL A 52 0.85 -0.04 1.11
C VAL A 52 -0.44 0.74 1.32
N TYR A 53 -0.30 2.05 1.39
CA TYR A 53 -1.40 3.00 1.51
C TYR A 53 -1.58 3.69 0.16
N PHE A 54 -2.82 3.75 -0.31
CA PHE A 54 -3.17 4.40 -1.56
C PHE A 54 -4.17 5.52 -1.28
N GLU A 55 -3.91 6.72 -1.79
CA GLU A 55 -4.96 7.72 -1.95
C GLU A 55 -5.73 7.37 -3.22
N ARG A 56 -7.02 7.04 -3.06
CA ARG A 56 -7.85 6.48 -4.13
C ARG A 56 -7.17 5.24 -4.73
N ASN A 57 -6.51 5.35 -5.88
CA ASN A 57 -5.85 4.26 -6.58
C ASN A 57 -4.33 4.48 -6.75
N ILE A 58 -3.74 5.50 -6.14
CA ILE A 58 -2.33 5.88 -6.29
C ILE A 58 -1.58 5.65 -4.98
N VAL A 59 -0.39 5.04 -5.02
CA VAL A 59 0.46 4.81 -3.85
C VAL A 59 0.80 6.15 -3.21
N LEU A 60 0.38 6.30 -1.96
CA LEU A 60 0.69 7.43 -1.09
C LEU A 60 1.98 7.14 -0.30
N HIS A 61 2.05 5.96 0.32
CA HIS A 61 3.16 5.54 1.18
C HIS A 61 3.21 4.03 1.38
N SER A 62 4.39 3.49 1.68
CA SER A 62 4.62 2.07 2.00
C SER A 62 5.36 1.96 3.33
N VAL A 63 4.79 1.25 4.29
CA VAL A 63 5.34 1.07 5.65
C VAL A 63 5.82 -0.37 5.81
N ARG A 64 7.06 -0.57 6.26
CA ARG A 64 7.62 -1.90 6.57
C ARG A 64 7.22 -2.31 7.99
N ASP A 65 7.02 -3.61 8.21
CA ASP A 65 6.60 -4.15 9.52
C ASP A 65 7.72 -4.10 10.57
N ASP A 66 8.98 -4.15 10.13
CA ASP A 66 10.21 -4.15 10.95
C ASP A 66 10.79 -2.74 11.21
N ALA A 67 10.05 -1.67 10.86
CA ALA A 67 10.52 -0.30 11.00
C ALA A 67 10.33 0.26 12.42
#